data_AF-A0A1W1CV58-F1
#
_entry.id   AF-A0A1W1CV58-F1
#
_cell.length_a   1.000
_cell.length_b   1.000
_cell.length_c   1.000
_cell.angle_alpha   90.00
_cell.angle_beta   90.00
_cell.angle_gamma   90.00
#
_symmetry.space_group_name_H-M   'P 1'
#
loop_
_entity.id
_entity.type
_entity.pdbx_description
1 polymer ?
#
loop_
_entity_poly.entity_id
_entity_poly.type
_entity_poly.pdbx_seq_one_letter_code
_entity_poly.pdbx_strand_id
1 'polypeptide(L)'
;MPKEMLPILTKPLIQYGVEEAMEAGLDTMAIITGRGKRAIEDHFDISYELEEQIKGGTKERLLSEIRSIINHCTFSYTRQTVSCLIEVKLHL
;
A
#
# COMPACT_ATOMS: atom_id res chain seq x y z
N MET A 1 -15.22 2.90 -0.16
CA MET A 1 -13.90 2.34 -0.52
C MET A 1 -13.12 3.41 -1.30
N PRO A 2 -11.83 3.65 -1.00
CA PRO A 2 -11.00 4.59 -1.76
C PRO A 2 -10.88 4.18 -3.23
N LYS A 3 -10.78 5.15 -4.15
CA LYS A 3 -10.55 4.87 -5.58
C LYS A 3 -9.19 4.20 -5.82
N GLU A 4 -8.22 4.46 -4.95
CA GLU A 4 -6.86 3.91 -4.98
C GLU A 4 -6.82 2.43 -4.56
N MET A 5 -7.88 1.97 -3.88
CA MET A 5 -8.07 0.57 -3.49
C MET A 5 -8.88 -0.22 -4.53
N LEU A 6 -9.24 0.37 -5.67
CA LEU A 6 -9.93 -0.35 -6.73
C LEU A 6 -9.01 -1.46 -7.26
N PRO A 7 -9.46 -2.73 -7.29
CA PRO A 7 -8.65 -3.83 -7.78
C PRO A 7 -8.54 -3.76 -9.30
N ILE A 8 -7.30 -3.81 -9.81
CA ILE A 8 -7.02 -4.18 -11.20
C ILE A 8 -6.63 -5.65 -11.16
N LEU A 9 -7.47 -6.50 -11.75
CA LEU A 9 -7.39 -7.95 -11.65
C LEU A 9 -7.44 -8.44 -10.19
N THR A 10 -6.29 -8.56 -9.54
CA THR A 10 -6.13 -9.16 -8.20
C THR A 10 -5.41 -8.26 -7.20
N LYS A 11 -4.86 -7.11 -7.64
CA LYS A 11 -4.12 -6.16 -6.80
C LYS A 11 -4.80 -4.79 -6.81
N PRO A 12 -4.79 -4.04 -5.70
CA PRO A 12 -5.31 -2.68 -5.70
C PRO A 12 -4.42 -1.75 -6.53
N LEU A 13 -5.02 -0.73 -7.15
CA LEU A 13 -4.32 0.25 -7.98
C LEU A 13 -3.08 0.84 -7.30
N ILE A 14 -3.17 1.17 -6.01
CA ILE A 14 -2.06 1.78 -5.27
C ILE A 14 -0.81 0.88 -5.19
N GLN A 15 -0.98 -0.44 -5.20
CA GLN A 15 0.15 -1.37 -5.14
C GLN A 15 1.01 -1.25 -6.40
N TYR A 16 0.41 -1.04 -7.57
CA TYR A 16 1.16 -0.83 -8.81
C TYR A 16 2.02 0.44 -8.76
N GLY A 17 1.49 1.53 -8.20
CA GLY A 17 2.26 2.77 -8.06
C GLY A 17 3.44 2.63 -7.09
N VAL A 18 3.28 1.83 -6.04
CA VAL A 18 4.37 1.50 -5.11
C VAL A 18 5.41 0.59 -5.75
N GLU A 19 4.98 -0.43 -6.50
CA GLU A 19 5.86 -1.32 -7.26
C GLU A 19 6.69 -0.53 -8.30
N GLU A 20 6.06 0.37 -9.05
CA GLU A 20 6.74 1.25 -10.03
C GLU A 20 7.77 2.17 -9.36
N ALA A 21 7.41 2.77 -8.22
CA ALA A 21 8.33 3.62 -7.46
C ALA A 21 9.52 2.84 -6.91
N MET A 22 9.30 1.63 -6.41
CA MET A 22 10.35 0.73 -5.95
C MET A 22 11.27 0.32 -7.10
N GLU A 23 10.73 0.03 -8.28
CA GLU A 23 11.51 -0.25 -9.51
C GLU A 23 12.34 0.97 -9.95
N ALA A 24 11.86 2.18 -9.70
CA ALA A 24 12.60 3.42 -9.92
C ALA A 24 13.71 3.68 -8.86
N GLY A 25 13.87 2.79 -7.87
CA GLY A 25 14.87 2.91 -6.81
C GLY A 25 14.43 3.76 -5.62
N LEU A 26 13.13 4.06 -5.48
CA LEU A 26 12.58 4.79 -4.36
C LEU A 26 12.17 3.82 -3.25
N ASP A 27 12.82 3.94 -2.11
CA ASP A 27 12.55 3.11 -0.92
C ASP A 27 11.59 3.80 0.07
N THR A 28 11.24 5.07 -0.15
CA THR A 28 10.47 5.86 0.82
C THR A 28 9.15 6.29 0.20
N MET A 29 8.06 5.80 0.79
CA MET A 29 6.68 6.03 0.33
C MET A 29 5.97 6.99 1.29
N ALA A 30 5.71 8.21 0.85
CA ALA A 30 4.93 9.18 1.61
C ALA A 30 3.47 9.18 1.14
N ILE A 31 2.57 8.62 1.95
CA ILE A 31 1.15 8.50 1.66
C ILE A 31 0.38 9.60 2.39
N ILE A 32 -0.25 10.47 1.62
CA ILE A 32 -1.14 11.51 2.13
C ILE A 32 -2.57 10.96 2.20
N THR A 33 -3.07 10.70 3.41
CA THR A 33 -4.39 10.11 3.63
C THR A 33 -5.41 11.13 4.16
N GLY A 34 -6.69 10.82 4.02
CA GLY A 34 -7.80 11.65 4.47
C GLY A 34 -8.93 10.82 5.12
N ARG A 35 -10.07 11.45 5.40
CA ARG A 35 -11.24 10.72 5.92
C ARG A 35 -11.69 9.65 4.91
N GLY A 36 -11.88 8.41 5.38
CA GLY A 36 -12.31 7.28 4.55
C GLY A 36 -11.21 6.57 3.76
N LYS A 37 -9.93 6.89 4.01
CA LYS A 37 -8.76 6.32 3.31
C LYS A 37 -7.98 5.27 4.12
N ARG A 38 -8.49 4.88 5.29
CA ARG A 38 -7.83 3.93 6.20
C ARG A 38 -7.46 2.60 5.54
N ALA A 39 -8.28 2.13 4.60
CA ALA A 39 -8.01 0.90 3.84
C ALA A 39 -6.69 0.92 3.07
N ILE A 40 -6.13 2.10 2.76
CA ILE A 40 -4.80 2.22 2.15
C ILE A 40 -3.72 1.93 3.19
N GLU A 41 -3.84 2.51 4.38
CA GLU A 41 -2.93 2.29 5.51
C GLU A 41 -2.94 0.81 5.88
N ASP A 42 -4.14 0.23 6.05
CA ASP A 42 -4.32 -1.18 6.41
C ASP A 42 -3.77 -2.16 5.35
N HIS A 43 -3.64 -1.76 4.07
CA HIS A 43 -3.12 -2.63 2.99
C HIS A 43 -1.60 -2.80 3.02
N PHE A 44 -0.88 -1.77 3.47
CA PHE A 44 0.58 -1.77 3.59
C PHE A 44 1.03 -1.90 5.05
N ASP A 45 0.11 -2.14 5.98
CA ASP A 45 0.40 -2.45 7.37
C ASP A 45 0.49 -3.98 7.59
N ILE A 46 1.28 -4.39 8.57
CA ILE A 46 1.50 -5.81 8.86
C ILE A 46 0.33 -6.32 9.71
N SER A 47 -0.57 -7.09 9.10
CA SER A 47 -1.67 -7.75 9.83
C SER A 47 -1.30 -9.18 10.21
N TYR A 48 -0.73 -9.37 11.40
CA TYR A 48 -0.30 -10.68 11.90
C TYR A 48 -1.41 -11.75 11.85
N GLU A 49 -2.63 -11.40 12.26
CA GLU A 49 -3.79 -12.31 12.21
C GLU A 49 -4.10 -12.80 10.79
N LEU A 50 -4.02 -11.89 9.81
CA LEU A 50 -4.29 -12.20 8.41
C LEU A 50 -3.18 -13.07 7.81
N GLU A 51 -1.94 -12.83 8.21
CA GLU A 51 -0.80 -13.67 7.81
C GLU A 51 -0.93 -15.10 8.34
N GLU A 52 -1.31 -15.29 9.61
CA GLU A 52 -1.52 -16.63 10.16
C GLU A 52 -2.66 -17.39 9.46
N GLN A 53 -3.75 -16.70 9.13
CA GLN A 53 -4.90 -17.31 8.45
C GLN A 53 -4.59 -17.76 7.02
N ILE A 54 -3.68 -17.06 6.34
CA ILE A 54 -3.32 -17.33 4.95
C ILE A 54 -2.14 -18.30 4.85
N LYS A 55 -1.40 -18.47 5.96
CA LYS A 55 -0.21 -19.31 6.08
C LYS A 55 -0.45 -20.74 5.58
N GLY A 56 0.26 -21.13 4.52
CA GLY A 56 0.19 -22.48 3.96
C GLY A 56 -1.00 -22.73 3.02
N GLY A 57 -1.77 -21.69 2.68
CA GLY A 57 -2.82 -21.74 1.66
C GLY A 57 -2.34 -21.36 0.26
N THR A 58 -3.25 -21.44 -0.72
CA THR A 58 -2.99 -21.02 -2.12
C THR A 58 -2.73 -19.52 -2.27
N LYS A 59 -3.08 -18.72 -1.26
CA LYS A 59 -2.94 -17.26 -1.23
C LYS A 59 -1.62 -16.77 -0.63
N GLU A 60 -0.75 -17.68 -0.15
CA GLU A 60 0.57 -17.33 0.41
C GLU A 60 1.41 -16.49 -0.56
N ARG A 61 1.30 -16.76 -1.87
CA ARG A 61 2.01 -16.00 -2.91
C ARG A 61 1.65 -14.51 -2.92
N LEU A 62 0.39 -14.16 -2.68
CA LEU A 62 -0.03 -12.76 -2.61
C LEU A 62 0.58 -12.07 -1.38
N LEU A 63 0.76 -12.83 -0.31
CA LEU A 63 1.32 -12.36 0.94
C LEU A 63 2.84 -12.16 0.85
N SER A 64 3.55 -13.02 0.11
CA SER A 64 4.99 -12.84 -0.14
C SER A 64 5.31 -11.55 -0.91
N GLU A 65 4.43 -11.15 -1.84
CA GLU A 65 4.61 -9.92 -2.61
C GLU A 65 4.47 -8.68 -1.72
N ILE A 66 3.45 -8.63 -0.85
CA ILE A 66 3.26 -7.53 0.10
C ILE A 66 4.40 -7.48 1.13
N ARG A 67 4.82 -8.63 1.67
CA ARG A 67 5.98 -8.70 2.58
C ARG A 67 7.24 -8.14 1.94
N SER A 68 7.48 -8.44 0.66
CA SER A 68 8.61 -7.86 -0.08
C SER A 68 8.53 -6.33 -0.08
N ILE A 69 7.37 -5.76 -0.43
CA ILE A 69 7.18 -4.31 -0.46
C ILE A 69 7.43 -3.69 0.92
N ILE A 70 6.85 -4.26 1.99
CA ILE A 70 7.00 -3.74 3.36
C ILE A 70 8.45 -3.84 3.87
N ASN A 71 9.19 -4.88 3.49
CA ASN A 71 10.59 -5.04 3.90
C ASN A 71 11.56 -4.14 3.14
N HIS A 72 11.22 -3.76 1.90
CA HIS A 72 12.07 -2.94 1.03
C HIS A 72 11.74 -1.45 1.10
N CYS A 73 10.53 -1.09 1.53
CA CYS A 73 10.06 0.30 1.55
C CYS A 73 9.69 0.78 2.95
N THR A 74 10.02 2.03 3.25
CA THR A 74 9.56 2.75 4.44
C THR A 74 8.30 3.56 4.11
N PHE A 75 7.22 3.33 4.84
CA PHE A 75 5.96 4.04 4.65
C PHE A 75 5.78 5.13 5.71
N SER A 76 5.46 6.34 5.26
CA SER A 76 5.07 7.47 6.10
C SER A 76 3.66 7.90 5.75
N TYR A 77 2.83 8.13 6.78
CA TYR A 77 1.44 8.50 6.61
C TYR A 77 1.20 9.90 7.17
N THR A 78 0.75 10.81 6.32
CA THR A 78 0.40 12.18 6.72
C THR A 78 -1.06 12.46 6.43
N ARG A 79 -1.77 13.05 7.39
CA ARG A 79 -3.18 13.41 7.20
C ARG A 79 -3.33 14.73 6.47
N GLN A 80 -4.12 14.72 5.41
CA GLN A 80 -4.53 15.92 4.71
C GLN A 80 -5.54 16.71 5.55
N THR A 81 -5.22 17.96 5.87
CA THR A 81 -6.06 18.88 6.67
C THR A 81 -7.10 19.62 5.84
N VAL A 82 -6.87 19.79 4.54
CA VAL A 82 -7.75 20.50 3.61
C VAL A 82 -7.85 19.73 2.30
N SER A 83 -9.07 19.53 1.79
CA SER A 83 -9.32 18.75 0.56
C SER A 83 -8.60 19.37 -0.65
N CYS A 84 -7.40 18.89 -0.94
CA CYS A 84 -6.73 19.04 -2.22
C CYS A 84 -6.78 17.66 -2.89
N LEU A 85 -6.85 17.60 -4.23
CA LEU A 85 -6.73 16.34 -4.95
C LEU A 85 -5.55 15.54 -4.38
N ILE A 86 -5.80 14.34 -3.86
CA ILE A 86 -4.78 13.48 -3.28
C ILE A 86 -3.79 13.13 -4.39
N GLU A 87 -2.62 13.76 -4.36
CA GLU A 87 -1.42 13.32 -5.07
C GLU A 87 -0.71 12.31 -4.18
N VAL A 88 -0.43 11.12 -4.71
CA VAL A 88 0.68 10.30 -4.20
C VAL A 88 1.93 11.09 -4.55
N LYS A 89 2.40 11.91 -3.63
CA LYS A 89 3.58 12.73 -3.85
C LYS A 89 4.81 11.94 -3.43
N LEU A 90 5.26 11.07 -4.33
CA LEU A 90 6.61 10.54 -4.30
C LEU A 90 7.57 11.73 -4.33
N HIS A 91 8.18 12.03 -3.19
CA HIS A 91 9.28 12.99 -3.16
C HIS A 91 10.47 12.32 -3.83
N LEU A 92 10.74 12.75 -5.06
CA LEU A 92 11.99 12.56 -5.81
C LEU A 92 13.05 13.55 -5.33
#